data_AF-U9T0K8-F1
#
_entry.id   AF-U9T0K8-F1
#
_cell.length_a   1.000
_cell.length_b   1.000
_cell.length_c   1.000
_cell.angle_alpha   90.00
_cell.angle_beta   90.00
_cell.angle_gamma   90.00
#
_symmetry.space_group_name_H-M   'P 1'
#
loop_
_entity.id
_entity.type
_entity.pdbx_description
1 polymer ?
#
loop_
_entity_poly.entity_id
_entity_poly.type
_entity_poly.pdbx_seq_one_letter_code
_entity_poly.pdbx_strand_id
1 'polypeptide(L)'
;MTKFNKINIDCFNLIINELRMDKRSLRSCLLVNKEWCNIAVPILWKNHSWCNEDKPEKLFTAIFSCLPSSSKQILSDYNIKLPSTKSPLFNYVSFCEFPKPKIINKIIGIVLKGRYNREILYDGETLDYGKTLYDNEKLDDREEL
;
A
#
# COMPACT_ATOMS: atom_id res chain seq x y z
N MET A 1 -28.19 -20.97 21.43
CA MET A 1 -27.10 -20.66 20.47
C MET A 1 -27.58 -21.01 19.07
N THR A 2 -28.03 -20.02 18.32
CA THR A 2 -28.57 -20.21 16.96
C THR A 2 -27.43 -20.64 16.05
N LYS A 3 -27.46 -21.91 15.63
CA LYS A 3 -26.54 -22.47 14.64
C LYS A 3 -26.84 -21.73 13.33
N PHE A 4 -26.03 -20.75 12.97
CA PHE A 4 -26.12 -20.13 11.65
C PHE A 4 -25.88 -21.27 10.66
N ASN A 5 -26.93 -21.69 9.94
CA ASN A 5 -26.83 -22.73 8.92
C ASN A 5 -25.68 -22.32 8.00
N LYS A 6 -24.70 -23.21 7.83
CA LYS A 6 -23.52 -22.95 7.04
C LYS A 6 -23.97 -22.62 5.62
N ILE A 7 -24.00 -21.33 5.29
CA ILE A 7 -24.29 -20.85 3.94
C ILE A 7 -23.23 -21.50 3.05
N ASN A 8 -23.66 -22.08 1.94
CA ASN A 8 -22.73 -22.66 0.98
C ASN A 8 -21.70 -21.58 0.58
N ILE A 9 -20.43 -21.95 0.57
CA ILE A 9 -19.32 -21.04 0.25
C ILE A 9 -19.52 -20.33 -1.10
N ASP A 10 -20.18 -20.99 -2.06
CA ASP A 10 -20.51 -20.45 -3.38
C ASP A 10 -21.56 -19.35 -3.28
N CYS A 11 -22.64 -19.58 -2.51
CA CYS A 11 -23.65 -18.56 -2.24
C CYS A 11 -23.02 -17.37 -1.50
N PHE A 12 -22.11 -17.64 -0.59
CA PHE A 12 -21.40 -16.60 0.14
C PHE A 12 -20.48 -15.78 -0.76
N ASN A 13 -19.73 -16.42 -1.65
CA ASN A 13 -18.91 -15.76 -2.66
C ASN A 13 -19.75 -14.83 -3.56
N LEU A 14 -20.94 -15.27 -3.97
CA LEU A 14 -21.86 -14.43 -4.75
C LEU A 14 -22.27 -13.17 -3.99
N ILE A 15 -22.68 -13.30 -2.72
CA ILE A 15 -23.08 -12.16 -1.88
C ILE A 15 -21.92 -11.16 -1.73
N ILE A 16 -20.72 -11.63 -1.38
CA ILE A 16 -19.57 -10.72 -1.19
C ILE A 16 -19.14 -10.10 -2.52
N ASN A 17 -19.26 -10.82 -3.63
CA ASN A 17 -18.93 -10.28 -4.95
C ASN A 17 -19.89 -9.17 -5.41
N GLU A 18 -21.15 -9.18 -4.98
CA GLU A 18 -22.07 -8.05 -5.17
C GLU A 18 -21.63 -6.82 -4.37
N LEU A 19 -21.01 -7.02 -3.21
CA LEU A 19 -20.47 -5.96 -2.37
C LEU A 19 -19.11 -5.42 -2.85
N ARG A 20 -18.55 -5.88 -3.97
CA ARG A 20 -17.18 -5.55 -4.42
C ARG A 20 -16.88 -4.05 -4.53
N MET A 21 -17.89 -3.23 -4.83
CA MET A 21 -17.76 -1.77 -4.93
C MET A 21 -18.08 -1.06 -3.61
N ASP A 22 -18.80 -1.71 -2.69
CA ASP A 22 -19.14 -1.17 -1.37
C ASP A 22 -18.06 -1.56 -0.34
N LYS A 23 -16.98 -0.78 -0.34
CA LYS A 23 -15.87 -0.94 0.61
C LYS A 23 -16.31 -0.84 2.08
N ARG A 24 -17.42 -0.16 2.39
CA ARG A 24 -17.91 -0.04 3.77
C ARG A 24 -18.53 -1.36 4.21
N SER A 25 -19.39 -1.94 3.39
CA SER A 25 -19.99 -3.26 3.67
C SER A 25 -18.94 -4.38 3.70
N LEU A 26 -17.97 -4.36 2.79
CA LEU A 26 -16.84 -5.31 2.82
C LEU A 26 -16.02 -5.21 4.12
N ARG A 27 -15.80 -3.99 4.64
CA ARG A 27 -15.14 -3.81 5.94
C ARG A 27 -15.97 -4.39 7.10
N SER A 28 -17.29 -4.23 7.06
CA SER A 28 -18.17 -4.86 8.05
C SER A 28 -18.09 -6.39 8.00
N CYS A 29 -17.94 -6.99 6.81
CA CYS A 29 -17.80 -8.43 6.64
C CYS A 29 -16.57 -9.00 7.37
N LEU A 30 -15.49 -8.22 7.51
CA LEU A 30 -14.28 -8.63 8.23
C LEU A 30 -14.54 -8.93 9.71
N LEU A 31 -15.58 -8.33 10.29
CA LEU A 31 -15.90 -8.41 11.71
C LEU A 31 -16.89 -9.53 12.04
N VAL A 32 -17.47 -10.18 11.03
CA VAL A 32 -18.52 -11.20 11.23
C VAL A 32 -17.92 -12.50 11.77
N ASN A 33 -17.00 -13.11 11.01
CA ASN A 33 -16.25 -14.30 11.43
C ASN A 33 -15.03 -14.54 10.51
N LYS A 34 -14.24 -15.58 10.81
CA LYS A 34 -13.02 -15.94 10.06
C LYS A 34 -13.29 -16.26 8.58
N GLU A 35 -14.38 -16.94 8.27
CA GLU A 35 -14.73 -17.34 6.90
C GLU A 35 -15.10 -16.13 6.05
N TRP A 36 -15.85 -15.17 6.63
CA TRP A 36 -16.17 -13.90 5.99
C TRP A 36 -14.93 -13.04 5.77
N CYS A 37 -14.05 -12.97 6.76
CA CYS A 37 -12.78 -12.27 6.67
C CYS A 37 -11.91 -12.81 5.52
N ASN A 38 -11.77 -14.14 5.42
CA ASN A 38 -10.94 -14.78 4.40
C ASN A 38 -11.37 -14.46 2.96
N ILE A 39 -12.66 -14.21 2.71
CA ILE A 39 -13.18 -13.91 1.37
C ILE A 39 -13.21 -12.40 1.10
N ALA A 40 -13.60 -11.60 2.09
CA ALA A 40 -13.65 -10.15 1.94
C ALA A 40 -12.25 -9.51 1.82
N VAL A 41 -11.22 -10.06 2.47
CA VAL A 41 -9.84 -9.52 2.40
C VAL A 41 -9.32 -9.51 0.96
N PRO A 42 -9.27 -10.63 0.20
CA PRO A 42 -8.81 -10.59 -1.18
C PRO A 42 -9.56 -9.58 -2.05
N ILE A 43 -10.87 -9.44 -1.88
CA ILE A 43 -11.71 -8.52 -2.67
C ILE A 43 -11.39 -7.05 -2.33
N LEU A 44 -11.22 -6.74 -1.05
CA LEU A 44 -10.82 -5.40 -0.59
C LEU A 44 -9.43 -5.00 -1.10
N TRP A 45 -8.50 -5.95 -1.15
CA TRP A 45 -7.11 -5.70 -1.52
C TRP A 45 -6.87 -5.76 -3.03
N LYS A 46 -7.67 -6.52 -3.79
CA LYS A 46 -7.65 -6.53 -5.26
C LYS A 46 -7.96 -5.16 -5.84
N ASN A 47 -9.01 -4.50 -5.33
CA ASN A 47 -9.41 -3.15 -5.77
C ASN A 47 -8.89 -2.05 -4.81
N HIS A 48 -7.75 -2.30 -4.16
CA HIS A 48 -7.12 -1.30 -3.32
C HIS A 48 -6.51 -0.22 -4.23
N SER A 49 -7.01 1.01 -4.11
CA SER A 49 -6.43 2.13 -4.84
C SER A 49 -5.07 2.44 -4.22
N TRP A 50 -4.02 2.10 -4.96
CA TRP A 50 -2.66 2.56 -4.71
C TRP A 50 -2.52 4.09 -4.67
N CYS A 51 -3.54 4.78 -5.19
CA CYS A 51 -3.63 6.23 -5.28
C CYS A 51 -4.60 6.84 -4.24
N ASN A 52 -4.96 6.15 -3.15
CA ASN A 52 -5.69 6.82 -2.08
C ASN A 52 -4.83 7.95 -1.51
N GLU A 53 -5.10 9.18 -1.96
CA GLU A 53 -4.30 10.37 -1.70
C GLU A 53 -4.23 10.72 -0.22
N ASP A 54 -5.25 10.31 0.53
CA ASP A 54 -5.40 10.72 1.93
C ASP A 54 -4.34 10.10 2.85
N LYS A 55 -3.87 8.86 2.61
CA LYS A 55 -3.01 8.10 3.57
C LYS A 55 -2.07 7.07 2.91
N PRO A 56 -1.17 7.47 1.99
CA PRO A 56 -0.24 6.55 1.32
C PRO A 56 0.68 5.80 2.31
N GLU A 57 1.04 6.42 3.44
CA GLU A 57 1.92 5.84 4.46
C GLU A 57 1.38 4.54 5.08
N LYS A 58 0.06 4.43 5.28
CA LYS A 58 -0.55 3.23 5.88
C LYS A 58 -0.49 2.05 4.93
N LEU A 59 -0.70 2.31 3.64
CA LEU A 59 -0.58 1.30 2.60
C LEU A 59 0.87 0.80 2.53
N PHE A 60 1.85 1.70 2.50
CA PHE A 60 3.26 1.32 2.46
C PHE A 60 3.70 0.57 3.70
N THR A 61 3.24 1.00 4.88
CA THR A 61 3.47 0.26 6.13
C THR A 61 2.96 -1.17 6.03
N ALA A 62 1.76 -1.39 5.48
CA ALA A 62 1.20 -2.72 5.29
C ALA A 62 2.02 -3.55 4.30
N ILE A 63 2.48 -2.95 3.20
CA ILE A 63 3.34 -3.62 2.20
C ILE A 63 4.68 -4.02 2.81
N PHE A 64 5.34 -3.09 3.51
CA PHE A 64 6.61 -3.34 4.19
C PHE A 64 6.48 -4.45 5.25
N SER A 65 5.36 -4.49 5.96
CA SER A 65 5.05 -5.57 6.90
C SER A 65 5.02 -6.95 6.21
N CYS A 66 4.50 -7.01 4.98
CA CYS A 66 4.37 -8.25 4.19
C CYS A 66 5.67 -8.71 3.53
N LEU A 67 6.73 -7.91 3.51
CA LEU A 67 7.99 -8.30 2.86
C LEU A 67 8.65 -9.50 3.57
N PRO A 68 9.29 -10.40 2.81
CA PRO A 68 10.08 -11.47 3.38
C PRO A 68 11.30 -10.90 4.13
N SER A 69 11.81 -11.66 5.09
CA SER A 69 12.93 -11.24 5.95
C SER A 69 14.18 -10.85 5.14
N SER A 70 14.46 -11.55 4.05
CA SER A 70 15.57 -11.25 3.14
C SER A 70 15.44 -9.86 2.51
N SER A 71 14.26 -9.50 1.99
CA SER A 71 14.02 -8.17 1.45
C SER A 71 14.10 -7.09 2.54
N LYS A 72 13.59 -7.36 3.75
CA LYS A 72 13.70 -6.42 4.87
C LYS A 72 15.16 -6.19 5.28
N GLN A 73 15.99 -7.23 5.23
CA GLN A 73 17.42 -7.13 5.51
C GLN A 73 18.13 -6.26 4.47
N ILE A 74 17.90 -6.49 3.17
CA ILE A 74 18.45 -5.65 2.11
C ILE A 74 18.08 -4.17 2.33
N LEU A 75 16.81 -3.88 2.64
CA LEU A 75 16.37 -2.52 2.91
C LEU A 75 17.08 -1.93 4.14
N SER A 76 17.28 -2.74 5.19
CA SER A 76 18.04 -2.34 6.38
C SER A 76 19.52 -2.06 6.08
N ASP A 77 20.16 -2.85 5.22
CA ASP A 77 21.56 -2.67 4.81
C ASP A 77 21.74 -1.34 4.06
N TYR A 78 20.71 -0.91 3.32
CA TYR A 78 20.62 0.42 2.72
C TYR A 78 20.11 1.52 3.69
N ASN A 79 20.15 1.29 5.01
CA ASN A 79 19.69 2.24 6.03
C ASN A 79 18.21 2.68 5.89
N ILE A 80 17.36 1.88 5.25
CA ILE A 80 15.92 2.15 5.18
C ILE A 80 15.28 1.66 6.47
N LYS A 81 14.94 2.61 7.34
CA LYS A 81 14.17 2.31 8.55
C LYS A 81 12.75 1.90 8.16
N LEU A 82 12.47 0.61 8.28
CA LEU A 82 11.13 0.07 8.14
C LEU A 82 10.35 0.28 9.45
N PRO A 83 9.03 0.56 9.39
CA PRO A 83 8.21 0.58 10.58
C PRO A 83 8.26 -0.79 11.26
N SER A 84 8.57 -0.80 12.56
CA SER A 84 8.51 -2.00 13.38
C SER A 84 7.06 -2.49 13.41
N THR A 85 6.79 -3.54 12.64
CA THR A 85 5.43 -4.03 12.37
C THR A 85 5.39 -5.52 12.66
N LYS A 86 4.30 -5.96 13.28
CA LYS A 86 4.04 -7.39 13.48
C LYS A 86 3.81 -8.04 12.12
N SER A 87 4.13 -9.33 12.02
CA SER A 87 3.79 -10.12 10.83
C SER A 87 2.28 -10.00 10.56
N PRO A 88 1.89 -9.66 9.33
CA PRO A 88 0.48 -9.48 8.99
C PRO A 88 -0.22 -10.85 8.99
N LEU A 89 -1.51 -10.83 9.33
CA LEU A 89 -2.34 -12.05 9.34
C LEU A 89 -2.51 -12.65 7.93
N PHE A 90 -2.47 -11.79 6.91
CA PHE A 90 -2.57 -12.17 5.50
C PHE A 90 -1.39 -11.60 4.72
N ASN A 91 -1.01 -12.27 3.64
CA ASN A 91 -0.14 -11.67 2.63
C ASN A 91 -0.95 -10.72 1.74
N TYR A 92 -1.25 -9.54 2.28
CA TYR A 92 -2.10 -8.55 1.59
C TYR A 92 -1.57 -8.16 0.21
N VAL A 93 -0.24 -8.08 0.07
CA VAL A 93 0.44 -7.73 -1.20
C VAL A 93 0.13 -8.74 -2.29
N SER A 94 -0.02 -10.03 -1.96
CA SER A 94 -0.36 -11.07 -2.94
C SER A 94 -1.76 -10.92 -3.55
N PHE A 95 -2.65 -10.16 -2.91
CA PHE A 95 -4.00 -9.94 -3.41
C PHE A 95 -4.12 -8.66 -4.26
N CYS A 96 -3.14 -7.76 -4.18
CA CYS A 96 -3.19 -6.50 -4.91
C CYS A 96 -2.87 -6.69 -6.39
N GLU A 97 -3.50 -5.90 -7.25
CA GLU A 97 -2.99 -5.69 -8.61
C GLU A 97 -1.66 -4.93 -8.56
N PHE A 98 -0.74 -5.25 -9.47
CA PHE A 98 0.57 -4.60 -9.48
C PHE A 98 0.43 -3.09 -9.74
N PRO A 99 1.08 -2.23 -8.95
CA PRO A 99 0.97 -0.78 -9.11
C PRO A 99 1.53 -0.31 -10.45
N LYS A 100 0.91 0.71 -11.05
CA LYS A 100 1.45 1.36 -12.26
C LYS A 100 2.82 2.00 -11.95
N PRO A 101 3.71 2.15 -12.94
CA PRO A 101 5.04 2.75 -12.73
C PRO A 101 5.04 4.10 -11.99
N LYS A 102 4.06 4.98 -12.29
CA LYS A 102 3.89 6.26 -11.61
C LYS A 102 3.74 6.12 -10.09
N ILE A 103 3.01 5.10 -9.62
CA ILE A 103 2.85 4.80 -8.20
C ILE A 103 4.16 4.31 -7.60
N ILE A 104 4.89 3.45 -8.32
CA ILE A 104 6.18 2.92 -7.86
C ILE A 104 7.17 4.08 -7.67
N ASN A 105 7.25 5.02 -8.61
CA ASN A 105 8.09 6.21 -8.47
C ASN A 105 7.67 7.06 -7.27
N LYS A 106 6.37 7.19 -6.99
CA LYS A 106 5.88 7.87 -5.77
C LYS A 106 6.29 7.15 -4.50
N ILE A 107 6.24 5.80 -4.48
CA ILE A 107 6.70 4.97 -3.35
C ILE A 107 8.19 5.21 -3.11
N ILE A 108 8.99 5.09 -4.16
CA ILE A 108 10.44 5.33 -4.12
C ILE A 108 10.70 6.75 -3.59
N GLY A 109 10.00 7.75 -4.12
CA GLY A 109 10.09 9.13 -3.66
C GLY A 109 9.77 9.29 -2.17
N ILE A 110 8.76 8.62 -1.62
CA ILE A 110 8.41 8.71 -0.19
C ILE A 110 9.45 8.01 0.69
N VAL A 111 9.91 6.84 0.27
CA VAL A 111 10.95 6.07 0.98
C VAL A 111 12.29 6.80 0.97
N LEU A 112 12.62 7.47 -0.14
CA LEU A 112 13.89 8.16 -0.34
C LEU A 112 13.87 9.64 0.08
N LYS A 113 12.71 10.34 0.06
CA LYS A 113 12.60 11.72 0.60
C LYS A 113 12.96 11.79 2.07
N GLY A 114 12.71 10.73 2.84
CA GLY A 114 13.15 10.61 4.22
C GLY A 114 14.68 10.56 4.41
N ARG A 115 15.46 10.46 3.32
CA ARG A 115 16.93 10.48 3.30
C ARG A 115 17.51 11.83 2.92
N TYR A 116 16.97 12.51 1.90
CA TYR A 116 17.47 13.84 1.49
C TYR A 116 17.30 14.89 2.60
N ASN A 117 16.26 14.80 3.42
CA ASN A 117 16.09 15.68 4.59
C ASN A 117 16.97 15.29 5.80
N ARG A 118 17.65 14.13 5.75
CA ARG A 118 18.48 13.63 6.86
C ARG A 118 19.98 13.69 6.57
N GLU A 119 20.37 13.88 5.31
CA GLU A 119 21.77 14.03 4.88
C GLU A 119 22.22 15.49 4.70
N ILE A 120 21.34 16.49 4.92
CA ILE A 120 21.75 17.90 4.92
C ILE A 120 21.53 18.51 6.33
N LEU A 121 22.54 18.31 7.17
CA LEU A 121 22.91 19.25 8.24
C LEU A 121 24.40 19.56 8.06
N TYR A 122 24.73 20.19 6.93
CA TYR A 122 25.99 20.91 6.77
C TYR A 122 25.63 22.33 6.32
N ASP A 123 25.91 23.30 7.21
CA ASP A 123 25.97 24.74 6.96
C ASP A 123 24.69 25.50 6.53
N GLY A 124 23.55 25.22 7.17
CA GLY A 124 22.56 26.28 7.44
C GLY A 124 21.72 26.83 6.27
N GLU A 125 21.86 26.33 5.05
CA GLU A 125 21.00 26.71 3.92
C GLU A 125 20.15 25.53 3.44
N THR A 126 18.83 25.74 3.36
CA THR A 126 17.87 24.75 2.87
C THR A 126 17.75 24.85 1.35
N LEU A 127 18.35 23.93 0.60
CA LEU A 127 18.07 23.78 -0.83
C LEU A 127 16.95 22.75 -1.02
N ASP A 128 15.76 23.25 -1.39
CA ASP A 128 14.59 22.43 -1.71
C ASP A 128 14.74 21.76 -3.10
N TYR A 129 15.44 20.62 -3.12
CA TYR A 129 15.52 19.73 -4.30
C TYR A 129 14.18 19.12 -4.69
N GLY A 130 13.15 19.21 -3.84
CA GLY A 130 11.79 18.83 -4.21
C GLY A 130 11.24 19.67 -5.37
N LYS A 131 11.70 20.91 -5.51
CA LYS A 131 11.29 21.84 -6.55
C LYS A 131 11.97 21.55 -7.90
N THR A 132 13.25 21.16 -7.88
CA THR A 132 14.05 20.95 -9.10
C THR A 132 13.58 19.75 -9.93
N LEU A 133 13.07 18.68 -9.32
CA LEU A 133 12.52 17.54 -10.08
C LEU A 133 11.20 17.87 -10.78
N TYR A 134 10.32 18.67 -10.15
CA TYR A 134 9.07 19.12 -10.78
C TYR A 134 9.32 20.15 -11.89
N ASP A 135 10.37 20.96 -11.76
CA ASP A 135 10.75 21.92 -12.80
C ASP A 135 11.46 21.23 -13.98
N ASN A 136 12.20 20.15 -13.75
CA ASN A 136 12.85 19.36 -14.81
C ASN A 136 11.87 18.49 -15.62
N GLU A 137 10.83 17.91 -15.01
CA GLU A 137 9.77 17.20 -15.75
C GLU A 137 8.96 18.13 -16.68
N LYS A 138 8.92 19.45 -16.41
CA LYS A 138 8.24 20.43 -17.28
C LYS A 138 9.08 20.91 -18.47
N LEU A 139 10.37 20.61 -18.49
CA LEU A 139 11.28 21.03 -19.56
C LEU A 139 11.36 19.97 -20.68
N ASP A 140 11.15 18.69 -20.36
CA ASP A 140 11.19 17.58 -21.33
C ASP A 140 10.00 17.60 -22.31
N ASP A 141 8.82 18.07 -21.87
CA ASP A 141 7.62 18.20 -22.72
C ASP A 141 7.66 19.39 -23.72
N ARG A 142 8.74 20.21 -23.74
CA ARG A 142 8.85 21.39 -24.62
C ARG A 142 9.87 21.27 -25.76
N GLU A 143 10.53 20.12 -25.93
CA GLU A 143 11.50 19.92 -27.03
C GLU A 143 11.00 19.00 -28.17
N GLU A 144 9.73 18.57 -28.18
CA GLU A 144 9.14 17.77 -29.28
C GLU A 144 8.09 18.51 -30.14
N LEU A 145 8.23 19.82 -30.40
CA LEU A 145 7.49 20.53 -31.46
C LEU A 145 8.38 21.48 -32.27
#